data_AF-A0A563DB77-F1
#
_entry.id   AF-A0A563DB77-F1
#
_cell.length_a   1.000
_cell.length_b   1.000
_cell.length_c   1.000
_cell.angle_alpha   90.00
_cell.angle_beta   90.00
_cell.angle_gamma   90.00
#
_symmetry.space_group_name_H-M   'P 1'
#
loop_
_entity.id
_entity.type
_entity.pdbx_description
1 polymer ?
#
loop_
_entity_poly.entity_id
_entity_poly.type
_entity_poly.pdbx_seq_one_letter_code
_entity_poly.pdbx_strand_id
1 'polypeptide(L)'
;MQKIKLKLNVSNLNAILQILSIYENGFKAENFVFKAILSISDDLYSKLLRKAITERKNDKIFTISFKYHEAYALEAILRHFISNADEAYSDPYVKNTAHVIANKIHQEL
;
A
#
# COMPACT_ATOMS: atom_id res chain seq x y z
N MET A 1 12.86 -1.95 -17.22
CA MET A 1 12.81 -1.59 -15.78
C MET A 1 12.37 -2.79 -14.98
N GLN A 2 13.04 -3.07 -13.87
CA GLN A 2 12.71 -4.13 -12.92
C GLN A 2 11.32 -3.90 -12.34
N LYS A 3 10.51 -4.97 -12.28
CA LYS A 3 9.16 -4.95 -11.68
C LYS A 3 9.21 -5.74 -10.38
N ILE A 4 8.67 -5.14 -9.32
CA ILE A 4 8.53 -5.78 -8.01
C ILE A 4 7.22 -6.56 -8.00
N LYS A 5 7.24 -7.81 -7.53
CA LYS A 5 6.09 -8.73 -7.63
C LYS A 5 5.64 -9.18 -6.25
N LEU A 6 4.49 -8.68 -5.82
CA LEU A 6 3.90 -9.08 -4.53
C LEU A 6 2.84 -10.16 -4.73
N LYS A 7 2.97 -11.23 -3.94
CA LYS A 7 1.94 -12.25 -3.77
C LYS A 7 1.02 -11.83 -2.62
N LEU A 8 -0.27 -11.65 -2.91
CA LEU A 8 -1.28 -11.15 -1.99
C LEU A 8 -2.57 -11.98 -2.09
N ASN A 9 -3.36 -12.00 -1.02
CA ASN A 9 -4.77 -12.38 -1.09
C ASN A 9 -5.65 -11.12 -1.01
N VAL A 10 -6.97 -11.31 -1.15
CA VAL A 10 -7.95 -10.20 -1.12
C VAL A 10 -7.91 -9.44 0.20
N SER A 11 -7.78 -10.13 1.34
CA SER A 11 -7.72 -9.49 2.65
C SER A 11 -6.51 -8.57 2.80
N ASN A 12 -5.33 -8.99 2.34
CA ASN A 12 -4.15 -8.15 2.33
C ASN A 12 -4.32 -6.94 1.41
N LEU A 13 -4.91 -7.14 0.23
CA LEU A 13 -5.18 -6.04 -0.71
C LEU A 13 -6.15 -5.01 -0.12
N ASN A 14 -7.21 -5.46 0.55
CA ASN A 14 -8.17 -4.57 1.20
C ASN A 14 -7.55 -3.79 2.37
N ALA A 15 -6.69 -4.42 3.17
CA ALA A 15 -5.95 -3.73 4.22
C ALA A 15 -5.03 -2.63 3.65
N ILE A 16 -4.34 -2.90 2.53
CA ILE A 16 -3.54 -1.87 1.84
C ILE A 16 -4.44 -0.74 1.33
N LEU A 17 -5.57 -1.05 0.72
CA LEU A 17 -6.52 -0.04 0.22
C LEU A 17 -7.10 0.82 1.34
N GLN A 18 -7.37 0.23 2.50
CA GLN A 18 -7.81 0.97 3.68
C GLN A 18 -6.74 1.96 4.17
N ILE A 19 -5.46 1.58 4.11
CA ILE A 19 -4.37 2.50 4.46
C ILE A 19 -4.30 3.62 3.44
N LEU A 20 -4.27 3.30 2.15
CA LEU A 20 -4.16 4.29 1.08
C LEU A 20 -5.33 5.29 1.09
N SER A 21 -6.55 4.85 1.42
CA SER A 21 -7.70 5.76 1.49
C SER A 21 -7.59 6.81 2.60
N ILE A 22 -6.78 6.59 3.64
CA ILE A 22 -6.48 7.62 4.66
C ILE A 22 -5.69 8.77 4.02
N TYR A 23 -4.77 8.44 3.11
CA TYR A 23 -3.90 9.42 2.46
C TYR A 23 -4.62 10.17 1.34
N GLU A 24 -5.53 9.51 0.63
CA GLU A 24 -6.42 10.15 -0.37
C GLU A 24 -7.37 11.17 0.28
N ASN A 25 -7.93 10.85 1.46
CA ASN A 25 -9.01 11.63 2.08
C ASN A 25 -8.49 12.76 3.00
N GLY A 26 -7.57 13.58 2.50
CA GLY A 26 -7.21 14.84 3.13
C GLY A 26 -5.95 14.83 3.99
N PHE A 27 -5.11 13.79 3.87
CA PHE A 27 -3.76 13.85 4.45
C PHE A 27 -2.94 14.96 3.76
N LYS A 28 -2.48 15.93 4.56
CA LYS A 28 -1.62 17.01 4.07
C LYS A 28 -0.19 16.74 4.49
N ALA A 29 0.61 16.25 3.55
CA ALA A 29 2.05 16.10 3.76
C ALA A 29 2.70 17.45 4.05
N GLU A 30 3.51 17.52 5.10
CA GLU A 30 4.22 18.73 5.48
C GLU A 30 5.48 18.95 4.63
N ASN A 31 6.14 17.87 4.21
CA ASN A 31 7.38 17.94 3.43
C ASN A 31 7.16 17.68 1.92
N PHE A 32 8.04 18.26 1.09
CA PHE A 32 7.96 18.16 -0.37
C PHE A 32 8.14 16.74 -0.90
N VAL A 33 9.03 15.96 -0.28
CA VAL A 33 9.35 14.58 -0.71
C VAL A 33 8.11 13.69 -0.60
N PHE A 34 7.38 13.78 0.50
CA PHE A 34 6.19 12.98 0.75
C PHE A 34 5.00 13.46 -0.10
N LYS A 35 4.91 14.76 -0.44
CA LYS A 35 3.97 15.23 -1.47
C LYS A 35 4.20 14.56 -2.82
N ALA A 36 5.47 14.41 -3.23
CA ALA A 36 5.78 13.70 -4.47
C ALA A 36 5.40 12.21 -4.39
N ILE A 37 5.64 11.56 -3.25
CA ILE A 37 5.20 10.17 -3.00
C ILE A 37 3.68 10.05 -3.11
N LEU A 38 2.92 10.98 -2.52
CA LEU A 38 1.45 10.99 -2.62
C LEU A 38 0.98 11.18 -4.06
N SER A 39 1.64 12.03 -4.86
CA SER A 39 1.25 12.18 -6.28
C SER A 39 1.40 10.88 -7.09
N ILE A 40 2.27 9.97 -6.66
CA ILE A 40 2.43 8.63 -7.26
C ILE A 40 1.35 7.67 -6.71
N SER A 41 0.81 7.93 -5.52
CA SER A 41 -0.15 7.04 -4.88
C SER A 41 -1.55 7.08 -5.47
N ASP A 42 -1.98 8.19 -6.07
CA ASP A 42 -3.32 8.30 -6.68
C ASP A 42 -3.52 7.25 -7.80
N ASP A 43 -2.52 7.14 -8.70
CA ASP A 43 -2.49 6.14 -9.77
C ASP A 43 -2.41 4.72 -9.21
N LEU A 44 -1.61 4.55 -8.16
CA LEU A 44 -1.44 3.27 -7.46
C LEU A 44 -2.75 2.83 -6.81
N TYR A 45 -3.46 3.72 -6.14
CA TYR A 45 -4.73 3.45 -5.47
C TYR A 45 -5.77 2.99 -6.48
N SER A 46 -5.92 3.73 -7.59
CA SER A 46 -6.83 3.36 -8.68
C SER A 46 -6.51 1.98 -9.27
N LYS A 47 -5.22 1.67 -9.48
CA LYS A 47 -4.77 0.36 -9.95
C LYS A 47 -5.12 -0.76 -8.97
N LEU A 48 -4.87 -0.56 -7.68
CA LEU A 48 -5.15 -1.55 -6.63
C LEU A 48 -6.66 -1.74 -6.42
N LEU A 49 -7.45 -0.67 -6.51
CA LEU A 49 -8.90 -0.73 -6.38
C LEU A 49 -9.52 -1.54 -7.50
N ARG A 50 -9.09 -1.32 -8.76
CA ARG A 50 -9.51 -2.15 -9.90
C ARG A 50 -9.17 -3.62 -9.66
N LYS A 51 -7.96 -3.89 -9.15
CA LYS A 51 -7.54 -5.26 -8.83
C LYS A 51 -8.42 -5.89 -7.75
N ALA A 52 -8.78 -5.15 -6.71
CA ALA A 52 -9.66 -5.63 -5.65
C ALA A 52 -11.07 -5.96 -6.16
N ILE A 53 -11.59 -5.16 -7.09
CA ILE A 53 -12.87 -5.44 -7.76
C ILE A 53 -12.78 -6.72 -8.60
N THR A 54 -11.72 -6.88 -9.40
CA THR A 54 -11.51 -8.08 -10.22
C THR A 54 -11.37 -9.35 -9.37
N GLU A 55 -10.62 -9.27 -8.27
CA GLU A 55 -10.31 -10.41 -7.41
C GLU A 55 -11.33 -10.60 -6.27
N ARG A 56 -12.44 -9.85 -6.23
CA ARG A 56 -13.37 -9.80 -5.07
C ARG A 56 -13.90 -11.17 -4.62
N LYS A 57 -14.01 -12.14 -5.52
CA LYS A 57 -14.47 -13.51 -5.24
C LYS A 57 -13.35 -14.55 -5.30
N ASN A 58 -12.10 -14.11 -5.29
CA ASN A 58 -10.95 -14.99 -5.36
C ASN A 58 -10.39 -15.25 -3.96
N ASP A 59 -10.55 -16.48 -3.48
CA ASP A 59 -10.02 -16.91 -2.19
C ASP A 59 -8.53 -17.32 -2.26
N LYS A 60 -7.92 -17.27 -3.46
CA LYS A 60 -6.53 -17.69 -3.70
C LYS A 60 -5.57 -16.50 -3.67
N ILE A 61 -4.29 -16.83 -3.46
CA ILE A 61 -3.19 -15.90 -3.61
C ILE A 61 -3.01 -15.55 -5.10
N PHE A 62 -2.86 -14.27 -5.40
CA PHE A 62 -2.55 -13.74 -6.72
C PHE A 62 -1.32 -12.84 -6.69
N THR A 63 -0.75 -12.55 -7.85
CA THR A 63 0.43 -11.68 -7.97
C THR A 63 0.04 -10.30 -8.52
N ILE A 64 0.52 -9.23 -7.89
CA ILE A 64 0.49 -7.87 -8.43
C ILE A 64 1.92 -7.45 -8.77
N SER A 65 2.10 -6.90 -9.96
CA SER A 65 3.40 -6.33 -10.38
C SER A 65 3.38 -4.82 -10.28
N PHE A 66 4.42 -4.25 -9.69
CA PHE A 66 4.62 -2.81 -9.52
C PHE A 66 5.83 -2.35 -10.35
N LYS A 67 5.74 -1.14 -10.91
CA LYS A 67 6.93 -0.41 -11.34
C LYS A 67 7.73 -0.02 -10.10
N TYR A 68 9.03 0.21 -10.26
CA TYR A 68 9.91 0.59 -9.15
C TYR A 68 9.36 1.77 -8.32
N HIS A 69 8.96 2.87 -8.96
CA HIS A 69 8.42 4.05 -8.26
C HIS A 69 7.07 3.78 -7.57
N GLU A 70 6.21 2.93 -8.14
CA GLU A 70 4.95 2.52 -7.52
C GLU A 70 5.22 1.72 -6.23
N ALA A 71 6.17 0.80 -6.28
CA ALA A 71 6.58 0.00 -5.14
C ALA A 71 7.24 0.87 -4.06
N TYR A 72 8.13 1.77 -4.45
CA TYR A 72 8.75 2.73 -3.54
C TYR A 72 7.72 3.62 -2.84
N ALA A 73 6.75 4.16 -3.58
CA ALA A 73 5.69 4.99 -3.01
C ALA A 73 4.82 4.19 -2.03
N LEU A 74 4.44 2.95 -2.40
CA LEU A 74 3.68 2.07 -1.51
C LEU A 74 4.44 1.79 -0.22
N GLU A 75 5.72 1.43 -0.31
CA GLU A 75 6.56 1.14 0.85
C GLU A 75 6.66 2.34 1.78
N ALA A 76 6.91 3.53 1.23
CA ALA A 76 7.05 4.75 2.01
C ALA A 76 5.75 5.12 2.74
N ILE A 77 4.59 4.96 2.08
CA ILE A 77 3.28 5.21 2.69
C ILE A 77 2.98 4.20 3.80
N LEU A 78 3.28 2.92 3.57
CA LEU A 78 3.09 1.89 4.60
C LEU A 78 3.99 2.14 5.82
N ARG A 79 5.24 2.55 5.62
CA ARG A 79 6.14 2.94 6.72
C ARG A 79 5.65 4.17 7.47
N HIS A 80 5.20 5.19 6.73
CA HIS A 80 4.62 6.37 7.35
C HIS A 80 3.38 6.01 8.18
N PHE A 81 2.51 5.14 7.67
CA PHE A 81 1.36 4.65 8.42
C PHE A 81 1.78 3.92 9.69
N ILE A 82 2.75 3.00 9.60
CA ILE A 82 3.27 2.25 10.74
C ILE A 82 3.80 3.18 11.84
N SER A 83 4.59 4.19 11.48
CA SER A 83 5.22 5.11 12.43
C SER A 83 4.24 6.08 13.10
N ASN A 84 3.10 6.37 12.45
CA ASN A 84 2.12 7.34 12.94
C ASN A 84 0.79 6.72 13.37
N ALA A 85 0.61 5.40 13.21
CA ALA A 85 -0.59 4.69 13.62
C ALA A 85 -0.67 4.64 15.15
N ASP A 86 -1.53 5.49 15.71
CA ASP A 86 -1.87 5.49 17.13
C ASP A 86 -2.41 4.10 17.53
N GLU A 87 -1.84 3.52 18.58
CA GLU A 87 -2.06 2.10 18.93
C GLU A 87 -3.52 1.80 19.31
N ALA A 88 -4.27 2.83 19.74
CA ALA A 88 -5.67 2.71 20.14
C ALA A 88 -6.67 2.65 18.96
N TYR A 89 -6.28 3.09 17.75
CA TYR A 89 -7.20 3.29 16.62
C TYR A 89 -6.87 2.47 15.37
N SER A 90 -5.74 1.77 15.35
CA SER A 90 -5.34 0.95 14.20
C SER A 90 -5.74 -0.52 14.40
N ASP A 91 -6.49 -1.07 13.44
CA ASP A 91 -6.76 -2.50 13.37
C ASP A 91 -5.43 -3.27 13.37
N PRO A 92 -5.18 -4.17 14.36
CA PRO A 92 -3.93 -4.90 14.47
C PRO A 92 -3.58 -5.71 13.21
N TYR A 93 -4.59 -6.23 12.51
CA TYR A 93 -4.40 -6.96 11.25
C TYR A 93 -3.89 -6.03 10.15
N VAL A 94 -4.44 -4.83 10.05
CA VAL A 94 -4.03 -3.82 9.06
C VAL A 94 -2.61 -3.35 9.33
N LYS A 95 -2.27 -3.05 10.58
CA LYS A 95 -0.91 -2.65 10.99
C LYS A 95 0.10 -3.76 10.69
N ASN A 96 -0.18 -5.01 11.05
CA ASN A 96 0.71 -6.13 10.76
C ASN A 96 0.84 -6.38 9.24
N THR A 97 -0.25 -6.27 8.49
CA THR A 97 -0.20 -6.38 7.02
C THR A 97 0.68 -5.29 6.43
N ALA A 98 0.57 -4.04 6.90
CA ALA A 98 1.44 -2.95 6.46
C ALA A 98 2.92 -3.28 6.69
N HIS A 99 3.28 -3.77 7.89
CA HIS A 99 4.65 -4.17 8.20
C HIS A 99 5.18 -5.25 7.26
N VAL A 100 4.43 -6.34 7.09
CA VAL A 100 4.85 -7.48 6.26
C VAL A 100 5.04 -7.06 4.80
N ILE A 101 4.11 -6.26 4.27
CA ILE A 101 4.17 -5.83 2.87
C ILE A 101 5.27 -4.80 2.65
N ALA A 102 5.43 -3.82 3.53
CA ALA A 102 6.53 -2.86 3.45
C ALA A 102 7.90 -3.56 3.45
N ASN A 103 8.09 -4.53 4.35
CA ASN A 103 9.34 -5.30 4.42
C ASN A 103 9.61 -6.11 3.15
N LYS A 104 8.58 -6.76 2.58
CA LYS A 104 8.71 -7.50 1.32
C LYS A 104 9.10 -6.60 0.16
N ILE A 105 8.47 -5.42 0.05
CA ILE A 105 8.82 -4.45 -0.98
C ILE A 105 10.26 -3.97 -0.79
N HIS A 106 10.64 -3.62 0.44
CA HIS A 106 11.98 -3.15 0.76
C HIS A 106 13.09 -4.15 0.41
N GLN A 107 12.84 -5.45 0.54
CA GLN A 107 13.78 -6.50 0.13
C GLN A 107 13.97 -6.61 -1.39
N GLU A 108 13.00 -6.13 -2.18
CA GLU A 108 13.03 -6.17 -3.64
C GLU A 108 13.39 -4.82 -4.30
N LEU A 109 13.48 -3.74 -3.50
CA LEU A 109 13.93 -2.41 -3.92
C LEU A 109 15.47 -2.34 -3.96
#